data_AF-A0A950LDZ9-F1
#
_entry.id   AF-A0A950LDZ9-F1
#
_cell.length_a   1.000
_cell.length_b   1.000
_cell.length_c   1.000
_cell.angle_alpha   90.00
_cell.angle_beta   90.00
_cell.angle_gamma   90.00
#
_symmetry.space_group_name_H-M   'P 1'
#
loop_
_entity.id
_entity.type
_entity.pdbx_description
1 polymer ?
#
loop_
_entity_poly.entity_id
_entity_poly.type
_entity_poly.pdbx_seq_one_letter_code
_entity_poly.pdbx_strand_id
1 'polypeptide(L)'
;MTMSGWLQIALFSVIVILITRPLGGYMTRVFNGERTFLSPVLRPVERAVYWCCGVNEKEEQHWLTYAVALLFFSVAGFVSLYALQRLQWYLPFNPQGQTGVAPDLAFNTSVSFITNTNWQAYSGETTMGYLVQMAGLTVHNFV
;
A
#
# COMPACT_ATOMS: atom_id res chain seq x y z
N MET A 1 -17.11 -33.07 5.52
CA MET A 1 -17.39 -31.84 4.73
C MET A 1 -18.89 -31.72 4.55
N THR A 2 -19.51 -30.62 4.99
CA THR A 2 -20.97 -30.40 4.86
C THR A 2 -21.32 -29.89 3.46
N MET A 3 -22.56 -30.11 3.01
CA MET A 3 -23.07 -29.55 1.74
C MET A 3 -22.94 -28.02 1.70
N SER A 4 -23.16 -27.36 2.85
CA SER A 4 -23.00 -25.91 2.99
C SER A 4 -21.56 -25.45 2.72
N GLY A 5 -20.54 -26.19 3.16
CA GLY A 5 -19.14 -25.85 2.90
C GLY A 5 -18.78 -25.94 1.42
N TRP A 6 -19.25 -26.98 0.72
CA TRP A 6 -19.07 -27.11 -0.72
C TRP A 6 -19.75 -25.98 -1.50
N LEU A 7 -20.96 -25.60 -1.10
CA LEU A 7 -21.70 -24.50 -1.72
C LEU A 7 -20.99 -23.15 -1.51
N GLN A 8 -20.43 -22.89 -0.32
CA GLN A 8 -19.64 -21.68 -0.05
C GLN A 8 -18.38 -21.61 -0.92
N ILE A 9 -17.62 -22.72 -1.04
CA ILE A 9 -16.42 -22.78 -1.89
C ILE A 9 -16.76 -22.54 -3.37
N ALA A 10 -17.83 -23.17 -3.85
CA ALA A 10 -18.29 -23.02 -5.22
C ALA A 10 -18.73 -21.57 -5.50
N LEU A 11 -19.53 -20.98 -4.60
CA LEU A 11 -20.01 -19.61 -4.73
C LEU A 11 -18.84 -18.61 -4.71
N PHE A 12 -17.91 -18.75 -3.76
CA PHE A 12 -16.72 -17.91 -3.68
C PHE A 12 -15.89 -17.98 -4.97
N SER A 13 -15.60 -19.20 -5.44
CA SER A 13 -14.83 -19.41 -6.68
C SER A 13 -15.51 -18.78 -7.89
N VAL A 14 -16.83 -18.93 -8.03
CA VAL A 14 -17.60 -18.34 -9.14
C VAL A 14 -17.53 -16.82 -9.08
N ILE A 15 -17.72 -16.21 -7.91
CA ILE A 15 -17.63 -14.75 -7.74
C ILE A 15 -16.24 -14.23 -8.12
N VAL A 16 -15.18 -14.90 -7.66
CA VAL A 16 -13.79 -14.54 -7.99
C VAL A 16 -13.58 -14.58 -9.51
N ILE A 17 -13.97 -15.66 -10.18
CA ILE A 17 -13.81 -15.78 -11.65
C ILE A 17 -14.57 -14.68 -12.38
N LEU A 18 -15.79 -14.35 -11.94
CA LEU A 18 -16.61 -13.31 -12.54
C LEU A 18 -15.99 -11.91 -12.38
N ILE A 19 -15.30 -11.63 -11.27
CA ILE A 19 -14.64 -10.33 -11.02
C ILE A 19 -13.27 -10.25 -11.71
N THR A 20 -12.53 -11.35 -11.79
CA THR A 20 -11.19 -11.39 -12.40
C THR A 20 -11.21 -10.96 -13.87
N ARG A 21 -12.24 -11.34 -14.64
CA ARG A 21 -12.32 -10.97 -16.07
C ARG A 21 -12.44 -9.46 -16.31
N PRO A 22 -13.42 -8.72 -15.72
CA PRO A 22 -13.52 -7.28 -15.91
C PRO A 22 -12.33 -6.52 -15.30
N LEU A 23 -11.85 -6.95 -14.13
CA LEU A 23 -10.72 -6.31 -13.46
C LEU A 23 -9.41 -6.51 -14.23
N GLY A 24 -9.13 -7.73 -14.67
CA GLY A 24 -7.95 -8.04 -15.49
C GLY A 24 -7.97 -7.29 -16.82
N GLY A 25 -9.11 -7.25 -17.51
CA GLY A 25 -9.25 -6.47 -18.74
C GLY A 25 -9.04 -4.97 -18.54
N TYR A 26 -9.44 -4.42 -17.38
CA TYR A 26 -9.12 -3.05 -17.01
C TYR A 26 -7.62 -2.85 -16.76
N MET A 27 -6.98 -3.73 -15.97
CA MET A 27 -5.54 -3.65 -15.67
C MET A 27 -4.68 -3.72 -16.94
N THR A 28 -5.01 -4.61 -17.89
CA THR A 28 -4.30 -4.68 -19.17
C THR A 28 -4.34 -3.36 -19.93
N ARG A 29 -5.51 -2.71 -20.00
CA ARG A 29 -5.64 -1.41 -20.68
C ARG A 29 -4.83 -0.32 -19.97
N VAL A 30 -4.85 -0.29 -18.64
CA VAL A 30 -4.07 0.69 -17.85
C VAL A 30 -2.57 0.50 -18.08
N PHE A 31 -2.07 -0.73 -17.98
CA PHE A 31 -0.63 -1.00 -18.14
C PHE A 31 -0.13 -0.80 -19.57
N ASN A 32 -0.99 -0.98 -20.58
CA ASN A 32 -0.64 -0.66 -21.97
C ASN A 32 -0.80 0.84 -22.34
N GLY A 33 -1.26 1.69 -21.40
CA GLY A 33 -1.54 3.10 -21.69
C GLY A 33 -2.76 3.34 -22.61
N GLU A 34 -3.66 2.35 -22.72
CA GLU A 34 -4.89 2.45 -23.50
C GLU A 34 -5.94 3.32 -22.78
N ARG A 35 -6.88 3.90 -23.54
CA ARG A 35 -7.97 4.68 -22.94
C ARG A 35 -8.96 3.76 -22.22
N THR A 36 -9.16 4.02 -20.94
CA THR A 36 -10.21 3.41 -20.11
C THR A 36 -11.41 4.33 -20.00
N PHE A 37 -12.53 3.81 -19.48
CA PHE A 37 -13.74 4.61 -19.24
C PHE A 37 -13.49 5.80 -18.30
N LEU A 38 -12.53 5.66 -17.38
CA LEU A 38 -12.18 6.70 -16.41
C LEU A 38 -11.11 7.67 -16.92
N SER A 39 -10.49 7.40 -18.08
CA SER A 39 -9.44 8.25 -18.65
C SER A 39 -9.83 9.73 -18.85
N PRO A 40 -11.07 10.11 -19.23
CA PRO A 40 -11.41 11.53 -19.42
C PRO A 40 -11.26 12.36 -18.14
N VAL A 41 -11.48 11.74 -16.97
CA VAL A 41 -11.43 12.41 -15.66
C VAL A 41 -10.06 12.22 -14.99
N LEU A 42 -9.49 11.01 -15.07
CA LEU A 42 -8.24 10.69 -14.37
C LEU A 42 -6.99 11.20 -15.11
N ARG A 43 -7.00 11.23 -16.44
CA ARG A 43 -5.80 11.61 -17.22
C ARG A 43 -5.34 13.07 -16.98
N PRO A 44 -6.22 14.08 -16.83
CA PRO A 44 -5.80 15.42 -16.42
C PRO A 44 -5.14 15.45 -15.03
N VAL A 45 -5.67 14.68 -14.08
CA VAL A 45 -5.12 14.57 -12.71
C VAL A 45 -3.76 13.89 -12.74
N GLU A 46 -3.65 12.78 -13.46
CA GLU A 46 -2.42 12.04 -13.66
C GLU A 46 -1.31 12.93 -14.26
N ARG A 47 -1.63 13.70 -15.31
CA ARG A 47 -0.69 14.66 -15.90
C ARG A 47 -0.26 15.75 -14.94
N ALA A 48 -1.17 16.24 -14.10
CA ALA A 48 -0.84 17.22 -13.07
C ALA A 48 0.12 16.63 -12.03
N VAL A 49 -0.12 15.39 -11.60
CA VAL A 49 0.78 14.67 -10.67
C VAL A 49 2.15 14.43 -11.32
N TYR A 50 2.20 13.93 -12.56
CA TYR A 50 3.46 13.72 -13.27
C TYR A 50 4.24 15.03 -13.45
N TRP A 51 3.57 16.12 -13.79
CA TRP A 51 4.20 17.42 -13.90
C TRP A 51 4.76 17.92 -12.56
N CYS A 52 3.99 17.81 -11.47
CA CYS A 52 4.44 18.18 -10.12
C CYS A 52 5.62 17.32 -9.62
N CYS A 53 5.65 16.03 -9.97
CA CYS A 53 6.71 15.10 -9.58
C CYS A 53 7.89 15.07 -10.56
N GLY A 54 7.83 15.81 -11.68
CA GLY A 54 8.85 15.78 -12.73
C GLY A 54 8.96 14.45 -13.48
N VAL A 55 7.89 13.65 -13.50
CA VAL A 55 7.84 12.33 -14.14
C VAL A 55 7.49 12.49 -15.62
N ASN A 56 8.26 11.84 -16.49
CA ASN A 56 7.99 11.77 -17.92
C ASN A 56 7.33 10.43 -18.28
N GLU A 57 6.03 10.44 -18.58
CA GLU A 57 5.25 9.24 -18.92
C GLU A 57 5.75 8.48 -20.16
N LYS A 58 6.57 9.11 -21.01
CA LYS A 58 7.07 8.52 -22.27
C LYS A 58 8.44 7.86 -22.14
N GLU A 59 9.08 7.99 -20.98
CA GLU A 59 10.44 7.50 -20.78
C GLU A 59 10.39 6.12 -20.14
N GLU A 60 10.91 5.11 -20.86
CA GLU A 60 11.02 3.77 -20.31
C GLU A 60 12.25 3.66 -19.41
N GLN A 61 12.13 2.93 -18.30
CA GLN A 61 13.24 2.66 -17.41
C GLN A 61 13.91 1.34 -17.75
N HIS A 62 15.25 1.36 -17.82
CA HIS A 62 16.02 0.13 -17.83
C HIS A 62 15.80 -0.64 -16.53
N TRP A 63 15.80 -1.99 -16.58
CA TRP A 63 15.48 -2.84 -15.44
C TRP A 63 16.34 -2.53 -14.18
N LEU A 64 17.62 -2.18 -14.37
CA LEU A 64 18.51 -1.84 -13.26
C LEU A 64 18.10 -0.51 -12.60
N THR A 65 17.75 0.50 -13.40
CA THR A 65 17.24 1.78 -12.90
C THR A 65 15.94 1.57 -12.13
N TYR A 66 15.03 0.75 -12.67
CA TYR A 66 13.77 0.40 -12.02
C TYR A 66 14.00 -0.31 -10.67
N ALA A 67 14.87 -1.32 -10.64
CA ALA A 67 15.18 -2.07 -9.43
C ALA A 67 15.82 -1.17 -8.36
N VAL A 68 16.76 -0.32 -8.74
CA VAL A 68 17.41 0.63 -7.82
C VAL A 68 16.40 1.65 -7.30
N ALA A 69 15.54 2.20 -8.16
CA ALA A 69 14.48 3.12 -7.76
C ALA A 69 13.52 2.49 -6.74
N LEU A 70 13.10 1.23 -6.98
CA LEU A 70 12.26 0.47 -6.06
C LEU A 70 12.95 0.29 -4.70
N LEU A 71 14.24 -0.08 -4.67
CA LEU A 71 14.98 -0.24 -3.43
C LEU A 71 15.09 1.07 -2.63
N PHE A 72 15.40 2.18 -3.30
CA PHE A 72 15.43 3.49 -2.65
C PHE A 72 14.06 3.89 -2.11
N PHE A 73 12.99 3.62 -2.86
CA PHE A 73 11.62 3.87 -2.42
C PHE A 73 11.28 3.04 -1.17
N SER A 74 11.63 1.75 -1.15
CA SER A 74 11.42 0.89 0.02
C SER A 74 12.22 1.34 1.24
N VAL A 75 13.48 1.78 1.07
CA VAL A 75 14.29 2.34 2.16
C VAL A 75 13.70 3.65 2.68
N ALA A 76 13.22 4.53 1.80
CA ALA A 76 12.55 5.76 2.20
C ALA A 76 11.25 5.46 2.97
N GLY A 77 10.44 4.50 2.50
CA GLY A 77 9.28 3.97 3.20
C GLY A 77 9.64 3.47 4.60
N PHE A 78 10.72 2.69 4.71
CA PHE A 78 11.23 2.15 5.99
C PHE A 78 11.56 3.25 6.98
N VAL A 79 12.38 4.21 6.57
CA VAL A 79 12.76 5.32 7.43
C VAL A 79 11.53 6.12 7.84
N SER A 80 10.57 6.36 6.92
CA SER A 80 9.35 7.11 7.20
C SER A 80 8.47 6.42 8.24
N LEU A 81 8.18 5.13 8.08
CA LEU A 81 7.30 4.37 8.97
C LEU A 81 7.96 4.10 10.31
N TYR A 82 9.27 3.85 10.32
CA TYR A 82 10.05 3.71 11.55
C TYR A 82 10.03 5.01 12.35
N ALA A 83 10.26 6.16 11.70
CA ALA A 83 10.22 7.46 12.35
C ALA A 83 8.82 7.79 12.91
N LEU A 84 7.74 7.51 12.15
CA LEU A 84 6.37 7.71 12.63
C LEU A 84 6.08 6.92 13.92
N GLN A 85 6.50 5.66 13.99
CA GLN A 85 6.31 4.82 15.17
C GLN A 85 7.16 5.28 16.37
N ARG A 86 8.43 5.63 16.13
CA ARG A 86 9.35 6.07 17.19
C ARG A 86 8.98 7.44 17.75
N LEU A 87 8.46 8.33 16.91
CA LEU A 87 8.09 9.70 17.26
C LEU A 87 6.60 9.87 17.54
N GLN A 88 5.81 8.78 17.52
CA GLN A 88 4.36 8.75 17.76
C GLN A 88 3.89 9.62 18.93
N TRP A 89 4.65 9.68 20.02
CA TRP A 89 4.31 10.47 21.19
C TRP A 89 4.22 11.98 20.90
N TYR A 90 5.03 12.50 19.97
CA TYR A 90 5.07 13.92 19.60
C TYR A 90 4.11 14.27 18.47
N LEU A 91 3.48 13.27 17.86
CA LEU A 91 2.65 13.44 16.68
C LEU A 91 1.18 13.68 17.05
N PRO A 92 0.44 14.45 16.23
CA PRO A 92 -0.99 14.68 16.45
C PRO A 92 -1.79 13.37 16.25
N PHE A 93 -3.08 13.40 16.60
CA PHE A 93 -3.99 12.25 16.50
C PHE A 93 -3.55 11.04 17.33
N ASN A 94 -3.17 11.31 18.58
CA ASN A 94 -2.87 10.29 19.58
C ASN A 94 -3.69 10.53 20.87
N PRO A 95 -5.03 10.36 20.83
CA PRO A 95 -5.88 10.70 21.98
C PRO A 95 -5.67 9.77 23.17
N GLN A 96 -5.17 8.54 22.95
CA GLN A 96 -4.82 7.59 24.01
C GLN A 96 -3.45 7.86 24.63
N GLY A 97 -2.67 8.81 24.10
CA GLY A 97 -1.33 9.10 24.62
C GLY A 97 -0.37 7.91 24.47
N GLN A 98 -0.42 7.20 23.35
CA GLN A 98 0.50 6.10 23.08
C GLN A 98 1.95 6.62 23.01
N THR A 99 2.86 5.96 23.70
CA THR A 99 4.29 6.32 23.70
C THR A 99 4.98 5.85 22.41
N GLY A 100 6.24 6.24 22.21
CA GLY A 100 7.02 5.77 21.06
C GLY A 100 7.26 4.26 21.12
N VAL A 101 6.87 3.55 20.05
CA VAL A 101 6.96 2.08 19.94
C VAL A 101 8.41 1.63 20.06
N ALA A 102 8.72 0.62 20.88
CA ALA A 102 10.09 0.14 21.13
C ALA A 102 10.90 -0.08 19.82
N PRO A 103 12.22 0.19 19.79
CA PRO A 103 13.01 0.19 18.55
C PRO A 103 12.95 -1.11 17.75
N ASP A 104 13.04 -2.25 18.43
CA ASP A 104 12.95 -3.60 17.88
C ASP A 104 11.57 -3.87 17.26
N LEU A 105 10.51 -3.48 17.95
CA LEU A 105 9.13 -3.63 17.47
C LEU A 105 8.83 -2.68 16.29
N ALA A 106 9.30 -1.43 16.37
CA ALA A 106 9.17 -0.45 15.30
C ALA A 106 9.93 -0.90 14.04
N PHE A 107 11.12 -1.48 14.20
CA PHE A 107 11.89 -2.05 13.12
C PHE A 107 11.13 -3.21 12.46
N ASN A 108 10.70 -4.20 13.26
CA ASN A 108 9.98 -5.37 12.78
C ASN A 108 8.70 -4.98 12.04
N THR A 109 7.90 -4.08 12.62
CA THR A 109 6.65 -3.59 12.02
C THR A 109 6.93 -2.85 10.71
N SER A 110 7.95 -1.98 10.68
CA SER A 110 8.27 -1.21 9.47
C SER A 110 8.67 -2.14 8.33
N VAL A 111 9.59 -3.08 8.59
CA VAL A 111 10.00 -4.08 7.58
C VAL A 111 8.79 -4.88 7.12
N SER A 112 7.94 -5.33 8.03
CA SER A 112 6.81 -6.19 7.70
C SER A 112 5.78 -5.53 6.78
N PHE A 113 5.48 -4.25 7.00
CA PHE A 113 4.53 -3.52 6.15
C PHE A 113 5.15 -3.18 4.78
N ILE A 114 6.44 -2.87 4.71
CA ILE A 114 7.12 -2.60 3.43
C ILE A 114 7.29 -3.86 2.59
N THR A 115 7.46 -5.01 3.24
CA THR A 115 7.50 -6.31 2.55
C THR A 115 6.10 -6.89 2.33
N ASN A 116 5.04 -6.09 2.49
CA ASN A 116 3.63 -6.47 2.31
C ASN A 116 3.25 -7.77 3.04
N THR A 117 3.88 -8.00 4.20
CA THR A 117 3.67 -9.17 5.04
C THR A 117 2.65 -8.87 6.13
N ASN A 118 2.66 -7.65 6.65
CA ASN A 118 1.72 -7.13 7.64
C ASN A 118 1.64 -7.99 8.92
N TRP A 119 2.77 -8.58 9.30
CA TRP A 119 2.99 -9.25 10.58
C TRP A 119 2.87 -8.25 11.72
N GLN A 120 2.14 -8.66 12.76
CA GLN A 120 1.85 -7.82 13.92
C GLN A 120 2.18 -8.60 15.18
N ALA A 121 3.30 -8.24 15.81
CA ALA A 121 3.70 -8.73 17.14
C ALA A 121 3.25 -7.79 18.26
N TYR A 122 2.19 -7.01 18.03
CA TYR A 122 1.68 -5.99 18.94
C TYR A 122 0.15 -5.97 18.91
N SER A 123 -0.44 -5.36 19.94
CA SER A 123 -1.88 -5.09 20.01
C SER A 123 -2.15 -3.67 19.54
N GLY A 124 -2.84 -3.52 18.40
CA GLY A 124 -2.97 -2.25 17.68
C GLY A 124 -3.58 -1.14 18.53
N GLU A 125 -4.59 -1.45 19.33
CA GLU A 125 -5.34 -0.52 20.18
C GLU A 125 -4.50 0.04 21.34
N THR A 126 -3.49 -0.72 21.77
CA THR A 126 -2.65 -0.40 22.92
C THR A 126 -1.23 0.03 22.56
N THR A 127 -0.86 -0.05 21.29
CA THR A 127 0.52 0.22 20.84
C THR A 127 0.59 1.33 19.78
N MET A 128 -0.40 1.42 18.89
CA MET A 128 -0.38 2.36 17.75
C MET A 128 -1.42 3.46 17.93
N GLY A 129 -0.98 4.71 17.88
CA GLY A 129 -1.81 5.90 17.77
C GLY A 129 -2.43 6.03 16.38
N TYR A 130 -3.49 6.83 16.26
CA TYR A 130 -4.29 6.86 15.04
C TYR A 130 -3.51 7.38 13.83
N LEU A 131 -2.60 8.35 14.03
CA LEU A 131 -1.78 8.84 12.93
C LEU A 131 -0.87 7.75 12.36
N VAL A 132 -0.27 6.90 13.20
CA VAL A 132 0.61 5.82 12.73
C VAL A 132 -0.19 4.80 11.93
N GLN A 133 -1.42 4.47 12.37
CA GLN A 133 -2.29 3.56 11.63
C GLN A 133 -2.73 4.17 10.27
N MET A 134 -3.13 5.43 10.27
CA MET A 134 -3.68 6.12 9.09
C MET A 134 -2.59 6.53 8.09
N ALA A 135 -1.54 7.21 8.54
CA ALA A 135 -0.51 7.80 7.67
C ALA A 135 0.74 6.91 7.53
N GLY A 136 0.89 5.90 8.39
CA GLY A 136 1.97 4.93 8.33
C GLY A 136 1.52 3.62 7.71
N LEU A 137 0.80 2.81 8.49
CA LEU A 137 0.43 1.44 8.13
C LEU A 137 -0.47 1.38 6.89
N THR A 138 -1.49 2.25 6.82
CA THR A 138 -2.42 2.26 5.68
C THR A 138 -1.71 2.68 4.39
N VAL A 139 -0.81 3.67 4.44
CA VAL A 139 -0.05 4.10 3.25
C VAL A 139 0.80 2.95 2.71
N HIS A 140 1.47 2.20 3.59
CA HIS A 140 2.30 1.05 3.20
C HIS A 140 1.50 -0.17 2.71
N ASN A 141 0.18 -0.21 2.89
CA ASN A 141 -0.65 -1.22 2.23
C ASN A 141 -0.90 -0.91 0.74
N PHE A 142 -0.66 0.31 0.29
CA PHE A 142 -0.86 0.73 -1.09
C PHE A 142 0.41 0.78 -1.91
N VAL A 143 1.55 1.11 -1.29
CA VAL A 143 2.82 1.37 -1.97
C VAL A 143 3.78 0.19 -1.96
#